data_AF-A0ABD3VDV3-F1
#
_entry.id   AF-A0ABD3VDV3-F1
#
_cell.length_a   1.000
_cell.length_b   1.000
_cell.length_c   1.000
_cell.angle_alpha   90.00
_cell.angle_beta   90.00
_cell.angle_gamma   90.00
#
_symmetry.space_group_name_H-M   'P 1'
#
loop_
_entity.id
_entity.type
_entity.pdbx_description
1 polymer ?
#
loop_
_entity_poly.entity_id
_entity_poly.type
_entity_poly.pdbx_seq_one_letter_code
_entity_poly.pdbx_strand_id
1 'polypeptide(L)'
;MKSSDSDPKTESFKIVKETLLKDVLLAPKLEFFISLSKHVEPYLTEYQTDAPMLQFAHHDLNAIAIGLLKRFVIPEKIEEIKTTKDIVSFQVTDPLNHVTRHKIAVGFVADSMIYELKKAKKVSELQILEIKDACKSILVCFADKFLTKSPLHYGLVKDMACLDPAAILESKVKHKQRLN
;
A
#
# COMPACT_ATOMS: atom_id res chain seq x y z
N MET A 1 19.77 25.38 33.64
CA MET A 1 19.18 24.31 34.49
C MET A 1 19.18 23.03 33.67
N LYS A 2 19.94 22.00 34.08
CA LYS A 2 19.86 20.66 33.46
C LYS A 2 18.60 20.01 34.05
N SER A 3 17.55 19.81 33.26
CA SER A 3 16.46 18.93 33.67
C SER A 3 17.04 17.53 33.83
N SER A 4 17.01 17.02 35.05
CA SER A 4 17.23 15.61 35.33
C SER A 4 15.96 14.87 34.88
N ASP A 5 15.82 14.63 33.58
CA ASP A 5 14.75 13.75 33.09
C ASP A 5 15.12 12.32 33.48
N SER A 6 14.56 11.87 34.61
CA SER A 6 14.57 10.46 34.95
C SER A 6 13.69 9.71 33.96
N ASP A 7 14.23 8.67 33.35
CA ASP A 7 13.48 7.79 32.44
C ASP A 7 12.10 7.41 33.03
N PRO A 8 11.03 7.45 32.22
CA PRO A 8 9.70 7.03 32.66
C PRO A 8 9.74 5.60 33.23
N LYS A 9 9.21 5.41 34.44
CA LYS A 9 9.22 4.11 35.13
C LYS A 9 8.09 3.16 34.70
N THR A 10 7.32 3.52 33.66
CA THR A 10 6.19 2.73 33.20
C THR A 10 6.64 1.44 32.53
N GLU A 11 5.88 0.37 32.71
CA GLU A 11 6.17 -0.94 32.11
C GLU A 11 6.23 -0.88 30.58
N SER A 12 5.36 -0.08 29.94
CA SER A 12 5.37 0.14 28.49
C SER A 12 6.70 0.76 28.01
N PHE A 13 7.27 1.71 28.75
CA PHE A 13 8.55 2.33 28.39
C PHE A 13 9.71 1.34 28.51
N LYS A 14 9.71 0.52 29.57
CA LYS A 14 10.72 -0.54 29.75
C LYS A 14 10.66 -1.54 28.59
N ILE A 15 9.47 -2.00 28.20
CA ILE A 15 9.30 -2.94 27.07
C ILE A 15 9.85 -2.34 25.76
N VAL A 16 9.53 -1.07 25.47
CA VAL A 16 10.04 -0.40 24.26
C VAL A 16 11.58 -0.29 24.31
N LYS A 17 12.12 0.17 25.44
CA LYS A 17 13.56 0.38 25.61
C LYS A 17 14.36 -0.93 25.57
N GLU A 18 13.85 -1.98 26.21
CA GLU A 18 14.58 -3.23 26.40
C GLU A 18 14.41 -4.22 25.26
N THR A 19 13.27 -4.19 24.56
CA THR A 19 12.92 -5.16 23.51
C THR A 19 12.95 -4.51 22.12
N LEU A 20 12.33 -3.35 21.96
CA LEU A 20 12.16 -2.72 20.65
C LEU A 20 13.47 -2.10 20.14
N LEU A 21 14.21 -1.38 21.00
CA LEU A 21 15.46 -0.72 20.61
C LEU A 21 16.61 -1.70 20.30
N LYS A 22 16.49 -2.96 20.72
CA LYS A 22 17.46 -4.02 20.40
C LYS A 22 17.16 -4.71 19.07
N ASP A 23 15.97 -4.51 18.51
CA ASP A 23 15.59 -5.10 17.22
C ASP A 23 16.28 -4.35 16.08
N VAL A 24 17.29 -4.98 15.50
CA VAL A 24 18.05 -4.49 14.34
C VAL A 24 17.15 -4.24 13.12
N LEU A 25 16.00 -4.93 13.05
CA LEU A 25 15.06 -4.88 11.93
C LEU A 25 13.89 -3.92 12.19
N LEU A 26 13.87 -3.23 13.32
CA LEU A 26 12.82 -2.27 13.66
C LEU A 26 12.70 -1.16 12.61
N ALA A 27 13.82 -0.53 12.24
CA ALA A 27 13.82 0.56 11.26
C ALA A 27 13.23 0.15 9.90
N PRO A 28 13.67 -0.97 9.27
CA PRO A 28 13.03 -1.50 8.07
C PRO A 28 11.53 -1.78 8.23
N LYS A 29 11.11 -2.33 9.37
CA LYS A 29 9.68 -2.60 9.64
C LYS A 29 8.86 -1.32 9.69
N LEU A 30 9.37 -0.27 10.35
CA LEU A 30 8.72 1.03 10.41
C LEU A 30 8.65 1.69 9.03
N GLU A 31 9.73 1.63 8.25
CA GLU A 31 9.75 2.14 6.88
C GLU A 31 8.78 1.41 5.96
N PHE A 32 8.56 0.11 6.15
CA PHE A 32 7.50 -0.61 5.46
C PHE A 32 6.11 -0.02 5.75
N PHE A 33 5.81 0.27 7.02
CA PHE A 33 4.53 0.89 7.40
C PHE A 33 4.39 2.33 6.88
N ILE A 34 5.47 3.11 6.90
CA ILE A 34 5.50 4.44 6.28
C ILE A 34 5.21 4.32 4.78
N SER A 35 5.88 3.39 4.09
CA SER A 35 5.65 3.13 2.67
C SER A 35 4.22 2.68 2.36
N LEU A 36 3.60 1.89 3.23
CA LEU A 36 2.20 1.49 3.09
C LEU A 36 1.24 2.66 3.31
N SER A 37 1.51 3.49 4.33
CA SER A 37 0.68 4.65 4.69
C SER A 37 0.69 5.71 3.58
N LYS A 38 1.85 5.96 2.97
CA LYS A 38 2.01 6.87 1.81
C LYS A 38 1.15 6.49 0.61
N HIS A 39 0.63 5.27 0.56
CA HIS A 39 -0.25 4.81 -0.51
C HIS A 39 -1.71 5.25 -0.33
N VAL A 40 -2.13 5.54 0.90
CA VAL A 40 -3.52 5.91 1.23
C VAL A 40 -3.64 7.34 1.78
N GLU A 41 -2.58 7.86 2.40
CA GLU A 41 -2.53 9.20 2.98
C GLU A 41 -2.91 10.32 2.01
N PRO A 42 -2.45 10.35 0.74
CA PRO A 42 -2.83 11.42 -0.20
C PRO A 42 -4.34 11.48 -0.40
N TYR A 43 -4.98 10.35 -0.64
CA TYR A 43 -6.43 10.26 -0.78
C TYR A 43 -7.16 10.68 0.51
N LEU A 44 -6.69 10.21 1.67
CA LEU A 44 -7.32 10.58 2.94
C LEU A 44 -7.21 12.09 3.22
N THR A 45 -6.11 12.71 2.81
CA THR A 45 -5.88 14.15 3.02
C THR A 45 -6.70 14.99 2.04
N GLU A 46 -6.69 14.61 0.76
CA GLU A 46 -7.34 15.37 -0.30
C GLU A 46 -8.88 15.32 -0.22
N TYR A 47 -9.43 14.21 0.28
CA TYR A 47 -10.89 14.01 0.41
C TYR A 47 -11.46 14.52 1.74
N GLN A 48 -10.64 15.11 2.62
CA GLN A 48 -11.06 15.81 3.83
C GLN A 48 -11.25 17.31 3.54
N THR A 49 -12.12 17.62 2.58
CA THR A 49 -12.39 18.99 2.12
C THR A 49 -13.88 19.18 1.82
N ASP A 50 -14.34 20.43 1.84
CA ASP A 50 -15.72 20.80 1.47
C ASP A 50 -15.92 20.86 -0.05
N ALA A 51 -14.85 20.71 -0.84
CA ALA A 51 -14.94 20.67 -2.30
C ALA A 51 -15.64 19.39 -2.78
N PRO A 52 -16.36 19.42 -3.91
CA PRO A 52 -16.92 18.21 -4.51
C PRO A 52 -15.76 17.38 -5.06
N MET A 53 -15.28 16.37 -4.33
CA MET A 53 -14.19 15.49 -4.77
C MET A 53 -14.68 14.15 -5.34
N LEU A 54 -15.98 13.87 -5.21
CA LEU A 54 -16.56 12.56 -5.52
C LEU A 54 -16.36 12.14 -6.99
N GLN A 55 -16.27 13.08 -7.92
CA GLN A 55 -16.00 12.78 -9.34
C GLN A 55 -14.62 12.17 -9.59
N PHE A 56 -13.65 12.43 -8.71
CA PHE A 56 -12.30 11.87 -8.81
C PHE A 56 -12.15 10.54 -8.05
N ALA A 57 -13.07 10.26 -7.12
CA ALA A 57 -12.99 9.14 -6.17
C ALA A 57 -12.78 7.79 -6.87
N HIS A 58 -13.46 7.59 -7.99
CA HIS A 58 -13.36 6.35 -8.75
C HIS A 58 -11.93 6.11 -9.26
N HIS A 59 -11.32 7.12 -9.85
CA HIS A 59 -9.98 7.02 -10.42
C HIS A 59 -8.95 6.75 -9.32
N ASP A 60 -8.99 7.56 -8.26
CA ASP A 60 -7.99 7.51 -7.19
C ASP A 60 -8.06 6.20 -6.40
N LEU A 61 -9.26 5.74 -6.06
CA LEU A 61 -9.43 4.47 -5.35
C LEU A 61 -8.95 3.27 -6.18
N ASN A 62 -9.16 3.29 -7.50
CA ASN A 62 -8.64 2.26 -8.39
C ASN A 62 -7.11 2.32 -8.47
N ALA A 63 -6.52 3.51 -8.55
CA ALA A 63 -5.08 3.70 -8.56
C ALA A 63 -4.43 3.15 -7.28
N ILE A 64 -5.02 3.42 -6.11
CA ILE A 64 -4.58 2.88 -4.82
C ILE A 64 -4.72 1.35 -4.80
N ALA A 65 -5.86 0.80 -5.22
CA ALA A 65 -6.08 -0.64 -5.28
C ALA A 65 -5.01 -1.34 -6.13
N ILE A 66 -4.81 -0.88 -7.36
CA ILE A 66 -3.82 -1.45 -8.29
C ILE A 66 -2.41 -1.31 -7.72
N GLY A 67 -2.08 -0.15 -7.15
CA GLY A 67 -0.76 0.10 -6.58
C GLY A 67 -0.46 -0.80 -5.38
N LEU A 68 -1.46 -1.11 -4.54
CA LEU A 68 -1.32 -2.09 -3.45
C LEU A 68 -1.11 -3.51 -4.00
N LEU A 69 -1.95 -3.95 -4.95
CA LEU A 69 -1.86 -5.29 -5.53
C LEU A 69 -0.50 -5.52 -6.21
N LYS A 70 0.02 -4.54 -6.95
CA LYS A 70 1.34 -4.60 -7.62
C LYS A 70 2.51 -4.92 -6.68
N ARG A 71 2.36 -4.72 -5.37
CA ARG A 71 3.44 -5.01 -4.41
C ARG A 71 3.67 -6.49 -4.14
N PHE A 72 2.66 -7.33 -4.37
CA PHE A 72 2.73 -8.76 -4.03
C PHE A 72 2.01 -9.69 -5.02
N VAL A 73 1.25 -9.16 -5.98
CA VAL A 73 0.58 -9.92 -7.03
C VAL A 73 1.48 -10.07 -8.25
N ILE A 74 1.40 -11.23 -8.91
CA ILE A 74 2.13 -11.55 -10.14
C ILE A 74 1.75 -10.57 -11.27
N PRO A 75 2.72 -10.01 -12.02
CA PRO A 75 2.46 -9.02 -13.07
C PRO A 75 1.40 -9.45 -14.09
N GLU A 76 1.45 -10.72 -14.52
CA GLU A 76 0.52 -11.32 -15.46
C GLU A 76 -0.93 -11.22 -14.95
N LYS A 77 -1.16 -11.39 -13.64
CA LYS A 77 -2.47 -11.22 -13.02
C LYS A 77 -2.90 -9.78 -12.89
N ILE A 78 -1.95 -8.85 -12.77
CA ILE A 78 -2.26 -7.41 -12.80
C ILE A 78 -2.67 -6.97 -14.20
N GLU A 79 -2.06 -7.51 -15.25
CA GLU A 79 -2.42 -7.19 -16.65
C GLU A 79 -3.81 -7.72 -17.06
N GLU A 80 -4.28 -8.79 -16.42
CA GLU A 80 -5.64 -9.30 -16.58
C GLU A 80 -6.71 -8.33 -16.03
N ILE A 81 -6.34 -7.47 -15.08
CA ILE A 81 -7.26 -6.50 -14.45
C ILE A 81 -7.46 -5.31 -15.39
N LYS A 82 -8.64 -5.22 -16.01
CA LYS A 82 -8.97 -4.16 -16.98
C LYS A 82 -10.06 -3.22 -16.47
N THR A 83 -10.89 -3.68 -15.56
CA THR A 83 -12.05 -2.95 -15.09
C THR A 83 -12.09 -2.88 -13.57
N THR A 84 -12.86 -1.92 -13.06
CA THR A 84 -13.15 -1.80 -11.62
C THR A 84 -13.81 -3.05 -11.05
N LYS A 85 -14.60 -3.78 -11.87
CA LYS A 85 -15.20 -5.04 -11.44
C LYS A 85 -14.12 -6.10 -11.19
N ASP A 86 -13.15 -6.19 -12.08
CA ASP A 86 -12.03 -7.14 -11.95
C ASP A 86 -11.23 -6.85 -10.67
N ILE A 87 -10.93 -5.57 -10.39
CA ILE A 87 -10.26 -5.12 -9.16
C ILE A 87 -11.02 -5.58 -7.92
N VAL A 88 -12.31 -5.28 -7.87
CA VAL A 88 -13.14 -5.53 -6.69
C VAL A 88 -13.37 -7.03 -6.45
N SER A 89 -13.44 -7.82 -7.52
CA SER A 89 -13.62 -9.28 -7.44
C SER A 89 -12.31 -10.06 -7.28
N PHE A 90 -11.17 -9.38 -7.31
CA PHE A 90 -9.86 -10.01 -7.31
C PHE A 90 -9.64 -10.82 -6.03
N GLN A 91 -9.22 -12.07 -6.18
CA GLN A 91 -8.94 -12.96 -5.05
C GLN A 91 -7.56 -12.68 -4.46
N VAL A 92 -7.53 -11.72 -3.53
CA VAL A 92 -6.30 -11.24 -2.86
C VAL A 92 -5.65 -12.29 -1.96
N THR A 93 -6.41 -13.24 -1.43
CA THR A 93 -5.90 -14.23 -0.48
C THR A 93 -5.28 -15.45 -1.16
N ASP A 94 -5.51 -15.64 -2.45
CA ASP A 94 -5.05 -16.82 -3.19
C ASP A 94 -3.52 -16.80 -3.38
N PRO A 95 -2.77 -17.75 -2.77
CA PRO A 95 -1.32 -17.81 -2.89
C PRO A 95 -0.82 -17.97 -4.33
N LEU A 96 -1.61 -18.53 -5.24
CA LEU A 96 -1.25 -18.72 -6.65
C LEU A 96 -1.10 -17.40 -7.40
N ASN A 97 -1.77 -16.36 -6.95
CA ASN A 97 -1.71 -15.03 -7.54
C ASN A 97 -0.49 -14.23 -7.05
N HIS A 98 0.30 -14.76 -6.12
CA HIS A 98 1.34 -14.01 -5.43
C HIS A 98 2.73 -14.24 -5.99
N VAL A 99 3.53 -13.18 -6.01
CA VAL A 99 4.95 -13.28 -6.31
C VAL A 99 5.67 -14.11 -5.25
N THR A 100 6.83 -14.66 -5.63
CA THR A 100 7.71 -15.34 -4.70
C THR A 100 8.22 -14.38 -3.62
N ARG A 101 8.52 -14.92 -2.43
CA ARG A 101 8.99 -14.16 -1.26
C ARG A 101 10.10 -13.15 -1.55
N HIS A 102 10.97 -13.43 -2.52
CA HIS A 102 12.09 -12.56 -2.90
C HIS A 102 11.65 -11.29 -3.63
N LYS A 103 10.59 -11.39 -4.45
CA LYS A 103 10.09 -10.33 -5.34
C LYS A 103 9.06 -9.40 -4.68
N ILE A 104 8.72 -9.63 -3.41
CA ILE A 104 7.78 -8.79 -2.68
C ILE A 104 8.38 -7.40 -2.49
N ALA A 105 7.61 -6.38 -2.86
CA ALA A 105 7.98 -4.98 -2.73
C ALA A 105 7.67 -4.46 -1.32
N VAL A 106 8.67 -4.50 -0.44
CA VAL A 106 8.58 -3.99 0.94
C VAL A 106 8.67 -2.46 0.94
N GLY A 107 9.29 -1.88 -0.09
CA GLY A 107 9.38 -0.45 -0.32
C GLY A 107 10.83 -0.03 -0.47
N PHE A 108 11.11 0.94 -1.35
CA PHE A 108 12.47 1.28 -1.75
C PHE A 108 13.42 1.54 -0.57
N VAL A 109 12.97 2.33 0.41
CA VAL A 109 13.76 2.68 1.60
C VAL A 109 13.98 1.46 2.49
N ALA A 110 12.92 0.69 2.75
CA ALA A 110 13.00 -0.52 3.58
C ALA A 110 13.91 -1.59 2.95
N ASP A 111 13.79 -1.83 1.64
CA ASP A 111 14.66 -2.76 0.90
C ASP A 111 16.12 -2.29 0.92
N SER A 112 16.38 -0.98 0.82
CA SER A 112 17.74 -0.43 0.95
C SER A 112 18.31 -0.64 2.34
N MET A 113 17.54 -0.39 3.40
CA MET A 113 17.99 -0.63 4.78
C MET A 113 18.27 -2.12 5.04
N ILE A 114 17.41 -3.02 4.53
CA ILE A 114 17.62 -4.47 4.63
C ILE A 114 18.91 -4.87 3.90
N TYR A 115 19.17 -4.29 2.73
CA TYR A 115 20.40 -4.53 1.97
C TYR A 115 21.65 -4.07 2.74
N GLU A 116 21.64 -2.90 3.36
CA GLU A 116 22.74 -2.40 4.19
C GLU A 116 22.98 -3.29 5.41
N LEU A 117 21.92 -3.74 6.08
CA LEU A 117 22.00 -4.65 7.21
C LEU A 117 22.55 -6.03 6.83
N LYS A 118 22.19 -6.53 5.63
CA LYS A 118 22.77 -7.75 5.05
C LYS A 118 24.26 -7.57 4.76
N LYS A 119 24.66 -6.44 4.17
CA LYS A 119 26.07 -6.11 3.88
C LYS A 119 26.91 -6.01 5.16
N ALA A 120 26.33 -5.45 6.23
CA ALA A 120 26.96 -5.36 7.54
C ALA A 120 26.97 -6.69 8.32
N LYS A 121 26.44 -7.79 7.74
CA LYS A 121 26.30 -9.12 8.37
C LYS A 121 25.55 -9.11 9.72
N LYS A 122 24.68 -8.11 9.94
CA LYS A 122 23.90 -7.99 11.18
C LYS A 122 22.62 -8.83 11.17
N VAL A 123 22.22 -9.30 9.99
CA VAL A 123 20.95 -10.01 9.76
C VAL A 123 21.23 -11.25 8.93
N SER A 124 20.61 -12.36 9.30
CA SER A 124 20.70 -13.62 8.55
C SER A 124 19.76 -13.60 7.33
N GLU A 125 20.05 -14.45 6.34
CA GLU A 125 19.15 -14.57 5.18
C GLU A 125 17.76 -15.07 5.58
N LEU A 126 17.67 -15.95 6.58
CA LEU A 126 16.42 -16.45 7.13
C LEU A 126 15.57 -15.31 7.72
N GLN A 127 16.16 -14.39 8.50
CA GLN A 127 15.45 -13.24 9.07
C GLN A 127 14.90 -12.29 8.00
N ILE A 128 15.61 -12.12 6.88
CA ILE A 128 15.14 -11.31 5.74
C ILE A 128 13.90 -11.95 5.13
N LEU A 129 13.90 -13.29 4.97
CA LEU A 129 12.76 -14.01 4.42
C LEU A 129 11.54 -13.95 5.34
N GLU A 130 11.74 -14.13 6.65
CA GLU A 130 10.68 -14.01 7.65
C GLU A 130 10.01 -12.62 7.62
N ILE A 131 10.80 -11.56 7.46
CA ILE A 131 10.26 -10.20 7.33
C ILE A 131 9.48 -10.06 6.03
N LYS A 132 9.99 -10.56 4.91
CA LYS A 132 9.27 -10.47 3.64
C LYS A 132 7.94 -11.23 3.71
N ASP A 133 7.90 -12.38 4.38
CA ASP A 133 6.67 -13.14 4.60
C ASP A 133 5.69 -12.41 5.54
N ALA A 134 6.20 -11.78 6.60
CA ALA A 134 5.38 -10.94 7.49
C ALA A 134 4.80 -9.72 6.74
N CYS A 135 5.62 -9.01 5.96
CA CYS A 135 5.19 -7.90 5.11
C CYS A 135 4.17 -8.36 4.08
N LYS A 136 4.33 -9.55 3.48
CA LYS A 136 3.34 -10.16 2.58
C LYS A 136 1.99 -10.29 3.26
N SER A 137 1.97 -10.90 4.45
CA SER A 137 0.75 -11.15 5.21
C SER A 137 0.01 -9.84 5.52
N ILE A 138 0.76 -8.81 5.90
CA ILE A 138 0.20 -7.47 6.13
C ILE A 138 -0.35 -6.87 4.84
N LEU A 139 0.38 -6.96 3.72
CA LEU A 139 -0.09 -6.45 2.42
C LEU A 139 -1.37 -7.13 1.95
N VAL A 140 -1.43 -8.46 2.06
CA VAL A 140 -2.62 -9.25 1.72
C VAL A 140 -3.80 -8.84 2.58
N CYS A 141 -3.63 -8.78 3.91
CA CYS A 141 -4.67 -8.37 4.84
C CYS A 141 -5.13 -6.92 4.59
N PHE A 142 -4.19 -6.01 4.34
CA PHE A 142 -4.50 -4.62 4.05
C PHE A 142 -5.26 -4.45 2.73
N ALA A 143 -4.81 -5.12 1.67
CA ALA A 143 -5.47 -5.08 0.36
C ALA A 143 -6.86 -5.73 0.41
N ASP A 144 -7.02 -6.87 1.09
CA ASP A 144 -8.32 -7.50 1.31
C ASP A 144 -9.29 -6.56 2.05
N LYS A 145 -8.85 -5.95 3.15
CA LYS A 145 -9.67 -4.96 3.86
C LYS A 145 -9.96 -3.72 3.04
N PHE A 146 -8.98 -3.24 2.28
CA PHE A 146 -9.16 -2.09 1.40
C PHE A 146 -10.24 -2.39 0.37
N LEU A 147 -10.16 -3.51 -0.36
CA LEU A 147 -11.13 -3.87 -1.39
C LEU A 147 -12.51 -4.19 -0.82
N THR A 148 -12.60 -4.92 0.28
CA THR A 148 -13.90 -5.28 0.89
C THR A 148 -14.64 -4.07 1.48
N LYS A 149 -13.92 -3.04 1.93
CA LYS A 149 -14.50 -1.82 2.51
C LYS A 149 -14.48 -0.62 1.57
N SER A 150 -14.00 -0.79 0.33
CA SER A 150 -13.83 0.31 -0.60
C SER A 150 -15.17 0.89 -1.07
N PRO A 151 -15.29 2.22 -1.22
CA PRO A 151 -16.42 2.84 -1.93
C PRO A 151 -16.56 2.39 -3.39
N LEU A 152 -15.56 1.72 -3.96
CA LEU A 152 -15.61 1.10 -5.30
C LEU A 152 -16.74 0.07 -5.47
N HIS A 153 -17.36 -0.41 -4.39
CA HIS A 153 -18.56 -1.25 -4.50
C HIS A 153 -19.79 -0.46 -4.93
N TYR A 154 -19.88 0.81 -4.54
CA TYR A 154 -21.10 1.62 -4.69
C TYR A 154 -21.29 2.11 -6.12
N GLY A 155 -22.53 2.03 -6.62
CA GLY A 155 -22.91 2.55 -7.93
C GLY A 155 -22.61 4.03 -8.07
N LEU A 156 -22.93 4.82 -7.03
CA LEU A 156 -22.67 6.26 -6.99
C LEU A 156 -21.22 6.63 -7.35
N VAL A 157 -20.24 5.95 -6.77
CA VAL A 157 -18.81 6.22 -7.03
C VAL A 157 -18.44 5.86 -8.47
N LYS A 158 -19.03 4.79 -9.02
CA LYS A 158 -18.82 4.38 -10.41
C LYS A 158 -19.45 5.36 -11.39
N ASP A 159 -20.66 5.83 -11.10
CA ASP A 159 -21.41 6.70 -11.99
C ASP A 159 -20.81 8.11 -12.01
N MET A 160 -20.28 8.59 -10.87
CA MET A 160 -19.63 9.91 -10.76
C MET A 160 -18.33 10.01 -11.57
N ALA A 161 -17.73 8.89 -11.97
CA ALA A 161 -16.56 8.89 -12.85
C ALA A 161 -16.84 9.53 -14.21
N CYS A 162 -18.10 9.63 -14.66
CA CYS A 162 -18.43 10.32 -15.91
C CYS A 162 -18.23 11.83 -15.84
N LEU A 163 -18.17 12.40 -14.63
CA LEU A 163 -17.93 13.82 -14.38
C LEU A 163 -16.44 14.14 -14.20
N ASP A 164 -15.57 13.13 -14.19
CA ASP A 164 -14.12 13.33 -14.16
C ASP A 164 -13.66 14.04 -15.46
N PRO A 165 -13.05 15.23 -15.37
CA PRO A 165 -12.50 15.95 -16.53
C PRO A 165 -11.57 15.10 -17.40
N ALA A 166 -10.79 14.19 -16.80
CA ALA A 166 -9.89 13.30 -17.54
C ALA A 166 -10.68 12.30 -18.39
N ALA A 167 -11.71 11.67 -17.81
CA ALA A 167 -12.59 10.76 -18.53
C ALA A 167 -13.36 11.46 -19.66
N ILE A 168 -13.80 12.69 -19.43
CA ILE A 168 -14.45 13.52 -20.46
C ILE A 168 -13.49 13.80 -21.61
N LEU A 169 -12.24 14.16 -21.33
CA LEU A 169 -11.26 14.44 -22.37
C LEU A 169 -10.95 13.20 -23.21
N GLU A 170 -10.75 12.04 -22.58
CA GLU A 170 -10.54 10.78 -23.28
C GLU A 170 -11.70 10.41 -24.21
N SER A 171 -12.94 10.61 -23.74
CA SER A 171 -14.14 10.32 -24.54
C SER A 171 -14.20 11.17 -25.81
N LYS A 172 -13.81 12.45 -25.73
CA LYS A 172 -13.77 13.38 -26.86
C LYS A 172 -12.71 12.97 -27.88
N VAL A 173 -11.53 12.52 -27.43
CA VAL A 173 -10.46 12.03 -28.32
C VAL A 173 -10.94 10.78 -29.07
N LYS A 174 -11.51 9.80 -28.36
CA LYS A 174 -12.05 8.58 -28.96
C LYS A 174 -13.18 8.88 -29.96
N HIS A 175 -14.02 9.88 -29.69
CA HIS A 175 -15.07 10.29 -30.61
C HIS A 175 -14.51 10.91 -31.90
N LYS A 176 -13.52 11.81 -31.79
CA LYS A 176 -12.84 12.39 -32.97
C LYS A 176 -12.14 11.33 -33.83
N GLN A 177 -11.52 10.32 -33.22
CA GLN A 177 -10.88 9.22 -33.93
C GLN A 177 -11.85 8.32 -34.69
N ARG A 178 -13.15 8.31 -34.34
CA ARG A 178 -14.18 7.53 -35.04
C ARG A 178 -14.82 8.28 -36.21
N LEU A 179 -14.61 9.59 -36.28
CA LEU A 179 -15.15 10.46 -37.33
C LEU A 179 -14.16 10.67 -38.48
N ASN A 180 -12.92 10.20 -38.32
CA ASN A 180 -11.87 10.15 -39.33
C ASN A 180 -11.66 8.69 -39.79
#